data_AF-A0A3E0BV00-F1
#
_entry.id   AF-A0A3E0BV00-F1
#
_cell.length_a   1.000
_cell.length_b   1.000
_cell.length_c   1.000
_cell.angle_alpha   90.00
_cell.angle_beta   90.00
_cell.angle_gamma   90.00
#
_symmetry.space_group_name_H-M   'P 1'
#
loop_
_entity.id
_entity.type
_entity.pdbx_description
1 polymer ?
#
loop_
_entity_poly.entity_id
_entity_poly.type
_entity_poly.pdbx_seq_one_letter_code
_entity_poly.pdbx_strand_id
1 'polypeptide(L)'
;MAAVPDFLPEPERPDKDVPTADSPPPSGLKPIERLTSDTRIARINPESDTTTVLRYSSQFARDYIRSDYNFCAAKIAVARGGKVRALENALRETAEWLRKTDGWLARHELRAIDMPHEAIELVVTRPLAGLLVRCLTQFDRIFVKSLAAVVMKKITPEDRARILSNAERRLKHIVQVCMPDNDQYEFDGERRGS
;
A
#
# COMPACT_ATOMS: atom_id res chain seq x y z
N MET A 1 -20.32 67.90 21.13
CA MET A 1 -19.22 68.74 20.62
C MET A 1 -17.92 68.01 20.88
N ALA A 2 -17.10 67.82 19.82
CA ALA A 2 -15.62 67.67 19.75
C ALA A 2 -14.87 66.85 20.85
N ALA A 3 -13.78 66.12 20.63
CA ALA A 3 -12.97 65.66 19.48
C ALA A 3 -11.87 64.72 20.06
N VAL A 4 -11.37 63.81 19.21
CA VAL A 4 -10.14 62.95 19.24
C VAL A 4 -8.84 63.71 19.64
N PRO A 5 -7.60 63.14 19.80
CA PRO A 5 -7.09 61.75 19.66
C PRO A 5 -5.91 61.28 20.59
N ASP A 6 -5.46 60.03 20.34
CA ASP A 6 -4.10 59.41 20.39
C ASP A 6 -3.10 59.64 21.54
N PHE A 7 -2.49 58.54 22.04
CA PHE A 7 -1.05 58.21 21.91
C PHE A 7 -0.70 56.92 22.72
N LEU A 8 -0.09 55.91 22.08
CA LEU A 8 0.62 54.78 22.70
C LEU A 8 2.04 55.22 23.17
N PRO A 9 2.66 54.54 24.16
CA PRO A 9 3.63 53.46 23.80
C PRO A 9 3.74 52.28 24.82
N GLU A 10 4.01 51.07 24.32
CA GLU A 10 4.73 49.97 25.02
C GLU A 10 6.23 50.36 25.20
N PRO A 11 7.15 49.65 25.93
CA PRO A 11 7.13 48.26 26.43
C PRO A 11 7.73 48.09 27.87
N GLU A 12 7.82 46.86 28.40
CA GLU A 12 9.04 46.27 29.01
C GLU A 12 8.78 44.88 29.62
N ARG A 13 9.47 43.86 29.09
CA ARG A 13 9.92 42.64 29.80
C ARG A 13 11.44 42.78 29.92
N PRO A 14 12.12 42.31 31.01
CA PRO A 14 12.42 40.88 31.12
C PRO A 14 12.58 40.29 32.54
N ASP A 15 12.34 38.98 32.59
CA ASP A 15 13.03 37.89 33.31
C ASP A 15 13.46 38.04 34.77
N LYS A 16 13.01 37.07 35.59
CA LYS A 16 13.94 36.10 36.21
C LYS A 16 13.24 34.90 36.84
N ASP A 17 13.66 33.74 36.38
CA ASP A 17 13.46 32.39 36.91
C ASP A 17 13.74 32.27 38.41
N VAL A 18 12.92 31.47 39.11
CA VAL A 18 13.41 30.56 40.18
C VAL A 18 12.61 29.25 40.13
N PRO A 19 13.28 28.08 40.14
CA PRO A 19 12.70 26.78 39.81
C PRO A 19 12.10 26.07 41.04
N THR A 20 11.09 25.22 40.81
CA THR A 20 10.68 24.21 41.80
C THR A 20 10.86 22.83 41.18
N ALA A 21 11.96 22.19 41.54
CA ALA A 21 12.17 20.77 41.32
C ALA A 21 11.74 20.04 42.60
N ASP A 22 10.79 19.11 42.47
CA ASP A 22 10.81 17.90 43.29
C ASP A 22 9.93 16.82 42.66
N SER A 23 10.57 15.90 41.94
CA SER A 23 10.11 14.52 41.75
C SER A 23 11.29 13.66 41.26
N PRO A 24 11.52 12.48 41.87
CA PRO A 24 12.72 11.67 41.66
C PRO A 24 12.77 11.04 40.26
N PRO A 25 13.97 10.73 39.72
CA PRO A 25 14.12 10.15 38.38
C PRO A 25 13.72 8.67 38.39
N PRO A 26 12.77 8.22 37.56
CA PRO A 26 12.61 6.80 37.32
C PRO A 26 13.79 6.29 36.49
N SER A 27 14.70 5.62 37.18
CA SER A 27 15.62 4.64 36.60
C SER A 27 14.80 3.54 35.94
N GLY A 28 14.86 3.47 34.62
CA GLY A 28 14.17 2.48 33.81
C GLY A 28 14.13 2.98 32.38
N LEU A 29 14.86 2.30 31.50
CA LEU A 29 14.97 2.58 30.07
C LEU A 29 13.65 3.12 29.49
N LYS A 30 13.69 4.27 28.80
CA LYS A 30 12.54 4.79 28.05
C LYS A 30 11.95 3.62 27.25
N PRO A 31 10.65 3.32 27.38
CA PRO A 31 10.01 2.31 26.55
C PRO A 31 10.36 2.62 25.10
N ILE A 32 10.91 1.63 24.39
CA ILE A 32 11.17 1.78 22.97
C ILE A 32 9.80 2.00 22.34
N GLU A 33 9.49 3.25 21.97
CA GLU A 33 8.40 3.55 21.06
C GLU A 33 8.66 2.72 19.82
N ARG A 34 7.97 1.58 19.73
CA ARG A 34 7.93 0.79 18.53
C ARG A 34 7.20 1.66 17.53
N LEU A 35 7.96 2.43 16.77
CA LEU A 35 7.49 3.10 15.57
C LEU A 35 6.79 2.03 14.73
N THR A 36 5.46 2.02 14.79
CA THR A 36 4.66 1.28 13.82
C THR A 36 5.01 1.87 12.46
N SER A 37 5.04 1.02 11.43
CA SER A 37 5.52 1.34 10.08
C SER A 37 4.99 2.69 9.57
N ASP A 38 3.78 3.05 9.96
CA ASP A 38 3.08 4.29 9.61
C ASP A 38 3.85 5.56 10.04
N THR A 39 4.41 5.58 11.26
CA THR A 39 5.17 6.73 11.78
C THR A 39 6.56 6.87 11.16
N ARG A 40 7.17 5.78 10.66
CA ARG A 40 8.44 5.85 9.91
C ARG A 40 8.25 6.44 8.52
N ILE A 41 7.15 6.11 7.86
CA ILE A 41 6.88 6.57 6.49
C ILE A 41 6.57 8.08 6.48
N ALA A 42 5.79 8.56 7.45
CA ALA A 42 5.43 9.98 7.58
C ALA A 42 6.62 10.94 7.71
N ARG A 43 7.77 10.47 8.21
CA ARG A 43 8.95 11.32 8.50
C ARG A 43 9.93 11.45 7.32
N ILE A 44 9.76 10.66 6.25
CA ILE A 44 10.77 10.53 5.18
C ILE A 44 10.43 11.40 3.95
N ASN A 45 9.18 11.84 3.76
CA ASN A 45 8.81 12.91 2.82
C ASN A 45 7.31 13.25 2.96
N PRO A 46 6.92 14.42 3.52
CA PRO A 46 5.53 14.76 3.80
C PRO A 46 4.70 15.25 2.59
N GLU A 47 5.30 15.46 1.41
CA GLU A 47 4.61 16.16 0.29
C GLU A 47 3.99 15.27 -0.80
N SER A 48 3.87 13.95 -0.62
CA SER A 48 3.30 13.09 -1.70
C SER A 48 2.44 11.93 -1.23
N ASP A 49 1.75 12.05 -0.10
CA ASP A 49 0.81 11.02 0.34
C ASP A 49 -0.49 11.13 -0.46
N THR A 50 -0.54 10.41 -1.59
CA THR A 50 -1.79 10.24 -2.33
C THR A 50 -2.65 9.23 -1.59
N THR A 51 -3.56 9.71 -0.76
CA THR A 51 -4.60 8.86 -0.15
C THR A 51 -5.63 8.52 -1.23
N THR A 52 -5.82 7.23 -1.48
CA THR A 52 -6.76 6.73 -2.50
C THR A 52 -7.80 5.83 -1.86
N VAL A 53 -9.08 6.12 -2.09
CA VAL A 53 -10.19 5.24 -1.71
C VAL A 53 -10.40 4.24 -2.85
N LEU A 54 -10.22 2.96 -2.56
CA LEU A 54 -10.37 1.88 -3.53
C LEU A 54 -11.48 0.92 -3.11
N ARG A 55 -12.16 0.36 -4.10
CA ARG A 55 -13.33 -0.50 -3.90
C ARG A 55 -12.99 -1.92 -4.32
N TYR A 56 -13.14 -2.87 -3.41
CA TYR A 56 -12.80 -4.27 -3.63
C TYR A 56 -14.00 -5.17 -3.33
N SER A 57 -14.35 -6.03 -4.28
CA SER A 57 -15.44 -7.02 -4.16
C SER A 57 -14.92 -8.40 -3.74
N SER A 58 -13.66 -8.72 -4.05
CA SER A 58 -13.04 -9.99 -3.74
C SER A 58 -12.55 -10.05 -2.29
N GLN A 59 -12.89 -11.12 -1.58
CA GLN A 59 -12.37 -11.39 -0.25
C GLN A 59 -10.84 -11.44 -0.24
N PHE A 60 -10.23 -12.11 -1.22
CA PHE A 60 -8.78 -12.23 -1.32
C PHE A 60 -8.08 -10.86 -1.41
N ALA A 61 -8.60 -9.94 -2.22
CA ALA A 61 -8.01 -8.61 -2.37
C ALA A 61 -8.07 -7.82 -1.07
N ARG A 62 -9.22 -7.90 -0.37
CA ARG A 62 -9.40 -7.25 0.94
C ARG A 62 -8.46 -7.81 1.99
N ASP A 63 -8.32 -9.13 2.05
CA ASP A 63 -7.44 -9.78 2.99
C ASP A 63 -5.99 -9.43 2.70
N TYR A 64 -5.55 -9.52 1.44
CA TYR A 64 -4.21 -9.12 1.02
C TYR A 64 -3.88 -7.67 1.42
N ILE A 65 -4.83 -6.76 1.29
CA ILE A 65 -4.65 -5.36 1.69
C ILE A 65 -4.45 -5.23 3.20
N ARG A 66 -5.19 -5.99 4.00
CA ARG A 66 -5.09 -5.93 5.46
C ARG A 66 -3.86 -6.66 6.00
N SER A 67 -3.49 -7.79 5.42
CA SER A 67 -2.38 -8.64 5.91
C SER A 67 -1.03 -8.27 5.31
N ASP A 68 -0.95 -8.12 3.99
CA ASP A 68 0.31 -8.17 3.26
C ASP A 68 0.70 -6.84 2.62
N TYR A 69 -0.25 -5.97 2.30
CA TYR A 69 0.02 -4.72 1.59
C TYR A 69 0.99 -3.82 2.36
N ASN A 70 0.73 -3.56 3.64
CA ASN A 70 1.60 -2.69 4.45
C ASN A 70 3.02 -3.27 4.58
N PHE A 71 3.13 -4.60 4.69
CA PHE A 71 4.43 -5.29 4.68
C PHE A 71 5.15 -5.10 3.34
N CYS A 72 4.47 -5.33 2.21
CA CYS A 72 5.04 -5.19 0.88
C CYS A 72 5.42 -3.73 0.60
N ALA A 73 4.56 -2.76 0.93
CA ALA A 73 4.81 -1.34 0.76
C ALA A 73 6.03 -0.88 1.56
N ALA A 74 6.15 -1.33 2.82
CA ALA A 74 7.33 -1.05 3.64
C ALA A 74 8.61 -1.66 3.03
N LYS A 75 8.56 -2.92 2.57
CA LYS A 75 9.70 -3.59 1.93
C LYS A 75 10.10 -2.93 0.60
N ILE A 76 9.13 -2.47 -0.18
CA ILE A 76 9.33 -1.67 -1.40
C ILE A 76 10.02 -0.34 -1.07
N ALA A 77 9.59 0.34 -0.01
CA ALA A 77 10.14 1.65 0.36
C ALA A 77 11.63 1.61 0.75
N VAL A 78 12.10 0.47 1.27
CA VAL A 78 13.51 0.27 1.68
C VAL A 78 14.31 -0.61 0.73
N ALA A 79 13.71 -1.07 -0.37
CA ALA A 79 14.37 -1.93 -1.35
C ALA A 79 15.53 -1.19 -2.03
N ARG A 80 16.65 -1.90 -2.24
CA ARG A 80 17.85 -1.36 -2.90
C ARG A 80 18.47 -2.41 -3.82
N GLY A 81 19.22 -1.95 -4.83
CA GLY A 81 19.98 -2.81 -5.73
C GLY A 81 19.12 -3.87 -6.40
N GLY A 82 19.60 -5.12 -6.40
CA GLY A 82 18.95 -6.28 -7.03
C GLY A 82 17.49 -6.48 -6.64
N LYS A 83 17.15 -6.22 -5.37
CA LYS A 83 15.78 -6.39 -4.88
C LYS A 83 14.77 -5.49 -5.58
N VAL A 84 15.16 -4.26 -5.92
CA VAL A 84 14.26 -3.34 -6.66
C VAL A 84 13.91 -3.94 -8.01
N ARG A 85 14.89 -4.52 -8.69
CA ARG A 85 14.72 -5.17 -9.99
C ARG A 85 13.88 -6.44 -9.89
N ALA A 86 14.11 -7.26 -8.88
CA ALA A 86 13.31 -8.45 -8.59
C ALA A 86 11.83 -8.10 -8.36
N LEU A 87 11.56 -7.07 -7.55
CA LEU A 87 10.20 -6.58 -7.29
C LEU A 87 9.55 -6.00 -8.55
N GLU A 88 10.30 -5.21 -9.33
CA GLU A 88 9.81 -4.64 -10.57
C GLU A 88 9.43 -5.73 -11.58
N ASN A 89 10.28 -6.74 -11.77
CA ASN A 89 10.01 -7.88 -12.64
C ASN A 89 8.75 -8.64 -12.19
N ALA A 90 8.68 -9.03 -10.92
CA ALA A 90 7.53 -9.76 -10.38
C ALA A 90 6.22 -8.98 -10.51
N LEU A 91 6.24 -7.66 -10.25
CA LEU A 91 5.08 -6.79 -10.40
C LEU A 91 4.66 -6.62 -11.87
N ARG A 92 5.62 -6.40 -12.78
CA ARG A 92 5.34 -6.22 -14.22
C ARG A 92 4.80 -7.51 -14.85
N GLU A 93 5.40 -8.66 -14.54
CA GLU A 93 4.92 -9.97 -15.01
C GLU A 93 3.50 -10.26 -14.52
N THR A 94 3.23 -9.97 -13.24
CA THR A 94 1.90 -10.13 -12.65
C THR A 94 0.89 -9.20 -13.33
N ALA A 95 1.22 -7.91 -13.47
CA ALA A 95 0.35 -6.93 -14.12
C ALA A 95 0.06 -7.30 -15.57
N GLU A 96 1.07 -7.78 -16.31
CA GLU A 96 0.90 -8.18 -17.71
C GLU A 96 0.02 -9.41 -17.84
N TRP A 97 0.21 -10.41 -16.97
CA TRP A 97 -0.65 -11.59 -16.94
C TRP A 97 -2.10 -11.22 -16.61
N LEU A 98 -2.32 -10.38 -15.60
CA LEU A 98 -3.66 -9.90 -15.24
C LEU A 98 -4.30 -9.12 -16.39
N ARG A 99 -3.54 -8.23 -17.05
CA ARG A 99 -4.01 -7.48 -18.22
C ARG A 99 -4.45 -8.40 -19.36
N LYS A 100 -3.66 -9.43 -19.68
CA LYS A 100 -4.02 -10.43 -20.71
C LYS A 100 -5.28 -11.19 -20.33
N THR A 101 -5.40 -11.64 -19.08
CA THR A 101 -6.58 -12.35 -18.58
C THR A 101 -7.83 -11.47 -18.61
N ASP A 102 -7.73 -10.21 -18.19
CA ASP A 102 -8.83 -9.25 -18.25
C ASP A 102 -9.28 -8.98 -19.70
N GLY A 103 -8.32 -8.85 -20.61
CA GLY A 103 -8.57 -8.72 -22.04
C GLY A 103 -9.21 -9.96 -22.66
N TRP A 104 -8.85 -11.16 -22.21
CA TRP A 104 -9.50 -12.40 -22.63
C TRP A 104 -10.96 -12.46 -22.15
N LEU A 105 -11.23 -12.13 -20.89
CA LEU A 105 -12.59 -12.06 -20.34
C LEU A 105 -13.47 -11.03 -21.08
N ALA A 106 -12.88 -9.90 -21.48
CA ALA A 106 -13.60 -8.85 -22.21
C ALA A 106 -14.13 -9.32 -23.58
N ARG A 107 -13.51 -10.33 -24.21
CA ARG A 107 -13.96 -10.88 -25.52
C ARG A 107 -15.30 -11.61 -25.44
N HIS A 108 -15.77 -11.96 -24.25
CA HIS A 108 -17.04 -12.66 -24.06
C HIS A 108 -18.26 -11.74 -23.99
N GLU A 109 -18.09 -10.42 -24.19
CA GLU A 109 -19.16 -9.41 -24.18
C GLU A 109 -20.05 -9.54 -22.94
N LEU A 110 -19.40 -9.60 -21.79
CA LEU A 110 -20.05 -9.84 -20.50
C LEU A 110 -20.93 -8.66 -20.11
N ARG A 111 -22.12 -8.95 -19.59
CA ARG A 111 -22.93 -7.94 -18.92
C ARG A 111 -22.30 -7.60 -17.57
N ALA A 112 -22.32 -6.31 -17.23
CA ALA A 112 -21.90 -5.87 -15.90
C ALA A 112 -22.80 -6.50 -14.84
N ILE A 113 -22.19 -7.01 -13.78
CA ILE A 113 -22.89 -7.46 -12.58
C ILE A 113 -22.48 -6.50 -11.48
N ASP A 114 -23.48 -5.98 -10.76
CA ASP A 114 -23.22 -5.19 -9.56
C ASP A 114 -22.89 -6.15 -8.41
N MET A 115 -21.76 -5.89 -7.76
CA MET A 115 -21.25 -6.70 -6.66
C MET A 115 -21.06 -5.81 -5.44
N PRO A 116 -21.44 -6.30 -4.24
CA PRO A 116 -21.12 -5.59 -3.02
C PRO A 116 -19.61 -5.44 -2.92
N HIS A 117 -19.16 -4.22 -2.60
CA HIS A 117 -17.76 -3.87 -2.49
C HIS A 117 -17.50 -3.18 -1.17
N GLU A 118 -16.29 -3.34 -0.67
CA GLU A 118 -15.81 -2.61 0.49
C GLU A 118 -14.89 -1.48 0.02
N ALA A 119 -15.10 -0.28 0.55
CA ALA A 119 -14.21 0.85 0.36
C ALA A 119 -13.07 0.77 1.36
N ILE A 120 -11.83 0.76 0.87
CA ILE A 120 -10.61 0.73 1.68
C ILE A 120 -9.75 1.92 1.27
N GLU A 121 -9.36 2.72 2.26
CA GLU A 121 -8.42 3.83 2.10
C GLU A 121 -6.99 3.32 2.15
N LEU A 122 -6.19 3.69 1.16
CA LEU A 122 -4.77 3.34 1.09
C LEU A 122 -3.92 4.57 0.79
N VAL A 123 -2.84 4.70 1.56
CA VAL A 123 -1.80 5.69 1.33
C VAL A 123 -0.74 5.09 0.42
N VAL A 124 -0.60 5.63 -0.79
CA VAL A 124 0.35 5.13 -1.79
C VAL A 124 1.48 6.12 -1.94
N THR A 125 2.67 5.76 -1.44
CA THR A 125 3.81 6.68 -1.37
C THR A 125 4.89 6.44 -2.43
N ARG A 126 4.91 5.26 -3.05
CA ARG A 126 5.96 4.84 -4.00
C ARG A 126 5.39 4.29 -5.31
N PRO A 127 6.06 4.50 -6.46
CA PRO A 127 5.59 3.99 -7.75
C PRO A 127 5.34 2.48 -7.80
N LEU A 128 6.26 1.67 -7.23
CA LEU A 128 6.10 0.22 -7.17
C LEU A 128 4.94 -0.21 -6.25
N ALA A 129 4.68 0.53 -5.16
CA ALA A 129 3.50 0.31 -4.33
C ALA A 129 2.21 0.64 -5.11
N GLY A 130 2.22 1.70 -5.92
CA GLY A 130 1.12 2.02 -6.83
C GLY A 130 0.90 0.95 -7.90
N LEU A 131 1.96 0.30 -8.38
CA LEU A 131 1.85 -0.84 -9.29
C LEU A 131 1.24 -2.07 -8.59
N LEU A 132 1.61 -2.33 -7.34
CA LEU A 132 0.96 -3.39 -6.53
C LEU A 132 -0.54 -3.13 -6.36
N VAL A 133 -0.92 -1.91 -6.01
CA VAL A 133 -2.33 -1.49 -5.93
C VAL A 133 -3.04 -1.74 -7.27
N ARG A 134 -2.40 -1.39 -8.38
CA ARG A 134 -2.95 -1.64 -9.73
C ARG A 134 -3.16 -3.14 -9.98
N CYS A 135 -2.23 -4.01 -9.60
CA CYS A 135 -2.40 -5.46 -9.72
C CYS A 135 -3.61 -5.95 -8.90
N LEU A 136 -3.77 -5.47 -7.67
CA LEU A 136 -4.93 -5.81 -6.82
C LEU A 136 -6.25 -5.37 -7.45
N THR A 137 -6.29 -4.15 -8.00
CA THR A 137 -7.48 -3.62 -8.69
C THR A 137 -7.79 -4.40 -9.97
N GLN A 138 -6.77 -4.82 -10.74
CA GLN A 138 -6.96 -5.68 -11.91
C GLN A 138 -7.48 -7.07 -11.51
N PHE A 139 -6.94 -7.65 -10.44
CA PHE A 139 -7.43 -8.91 -9.89
C PHE A 139 -8.90 -8.82 -9.48
N ASP A 140 -9.31 -7.74 -8.80
CA ASP A 140 -10.71 -7.55 -8.40
C ASP A 140 -11.66 -7.45 -9.61
N ARG A 141 -11.24 -6.74 -10.66
CA ARG A 141 -11.98 -6.70 -11.93
C ARG A 141 -12.13 -8.08 -12.56
N ILE A 142 -11.05 -8.88 -12.59
CA ILE A 142 -11.08 -10.26 -13.07
C ILE A 142 -12.02 -11.12 -12.22
N PHE A 143 -12.03 -10.92 -10.90
CA PHE A 143 -12.93 -11.63 -9.99
C PHE A 143 -14.40 -11.38 -10.34
N VAL A 144 -14.81 -10.12 -10.51
CA VAL A 144 -16.19 -9.76 -10.88
C VAL A 144 -16.52 -10.25 -12.30
N LYS A 145 -15.66 -9.99 -13.28
CA LYS A 145 -15.89 -10.41 -14.68
C LYS A 145 -15.96 -11.93 -14.83
N SER A 146 -15.09 -12.67 -14.15
CA SER A 146 -15.10 -14.14 -14.20
C SER A 146 -16.38 -14.72 -13.59
N LEU A 147 -16.93 -14.09 -12.55
CA LEU A 147 -18.24 -14.46 -12.02
C LEU A 147 -19.34 -14.23 -13.07
N ALA A 148 -19.35 -13.07 -13.72
CA ALA A 148 -20.29 -12.77 -14.80
C ALA A 148 -20.19 -13.76 -15.97
N ALA A 149 -18.96 -14.14 -16.34
CA ALA A 149 -18.72 -15.13 -17.38
C ALA A 149 -19.27 -16.51 -17.03
N VAL A 150 -19.16 -16.95 -15.77
CA VAL A 150 -19.77 -18.22 -15.31
C VAL A 150 -21.30 -18.13 -15.33
N VAL A 151 -21.88 -17.05 -14.80
CA VAL A 151 -23.35 -16.84 -14.80
C VAL A 151 -23.92 -16.86 -16.21
N MET A 152 -23.20 -16.25 -17.16
CA MET A 152 -23.56 -16.23 -18.59
C MET A 152 -23.16 -17.51 -19.35
N LYS A 153 -22.64 -18.53 -18.67
CA LYS A 153 -22.18 -19.81 -19.24
C LYS A 153 -21.14 -19.65 -20.36
N LYS A 154 -20.34 -18.57 -20.31
CA LYS A 154 -19.25 -18.29 -21.25
C LYS A 154 -17.96 -19.03 -20.90
N ILE A 155 -17.77 -19.33 -19.61
CA ILE A 155 -16.67 -20.13 -19.08
C ILE A 155 -17.23 -21.11 -18.03
N THR A 156 -16.50 -22.17 -17.73
CA THR A 156 -16.91 -23.11 -16.68
C THR A 156 -16.52 -22.62 -15.28
N PRO A 157 -17.17 -23.10 -14.20
CA PRO A 157 -16.72 -22.85 -12.83
C PRO A 157 -15.27 -23.28 -12.57
N GLU A 158 -14.82 -24.37 -13.20
CA GLU A 158 -13.45 -24.88 -13.10
C GLU A 158 -12.45 -23.92 -13.75
N ASP A 159 -12.80 -23.35 -14.91
CA ASP A 159 -12.00 -22.32 -15.56
C ASP A 159 -11.84 -21.09 -14.67
N ARG A 160 -12.95 -20.63 -14.06
CA ARG A 160 -12.92 -19.53 -13.11
C ARG A 160 -11.99 -19.85 -11.92
N ALA A 161 -12.13 -21.02 -11.30
CA ALA A 161 -11.29 -21.42 -10.17
C ALA A 161 -9.79 -21.43 -10.55
N ARG A 162 -9.46 -21.97 -11.73
CA ARG A 162 -8.09 -21.99 -12.25
C ARG A 162 -7.53 -20.58 -12.48
N ILE A 163 -8.31 -19.70 -13.08
CA ILE A 163 -7.92 -18.30 -13.33
C ILE A 163 -7.63 -17.59 -12.01
N LEU A 164 -8.54 -17.68 -11.04
CA LEU A 164 -8.39 -17.02 -9.75
C LEU A 164 -7.20 -17.59 -8.96
N SER A 165 -7.06 -18.92 -8.90
CA SER A 165 -5.93 -19.56 -8.23
C SER A 165 -4.57 -19.14 -8.82
N ASN A 166 -4.46 -19.04 -10.15
CA ASN A 166 -3.24 -18.56 -10.80
C ASN A 166 -2.95 -17.09 -10.50
N ALA A 167 -3.99 -16.26 -10.46
CA ALA A 167 -3.87 -14.84 -10.14
C ALA A 167 -3.44 -14.61 -8.68
N GLU A 168 -4.06 -15.34 -7.74
CA GLU A 168 -3.69 -15.32 -6.32
C GLU A 168 -2.25 -15.80 -6.09
N ARG A 169 -1.83 -16.88 -6.77
CA ARG A 169 -0.45 -17.38 -6.67
C ARG A 169 0.57 -16.31 -7.07
N ARG A 170 0.27 -15.53 -8.12
CA ARG A 170 1.14 -14.44 -8.58
C ARG A 170 1.20 -13.29 -7.58
N LEU A 171 0.07 -12.91 -7.00
CA LEU A 171 0.03 -11.88 -5.97
C LEU A 171 0.77 -12.32 -4.68
N LYS A 172 0.63 -13.59 -4.28
CA LYS A 172 1.40 -14.18 -3.18
C LYS A 172 2.89 -14.26 -3.48
N HIS A 173 3.28 -14.51 -4.72
CA HIS A 173 4.69 -14.51 -5.12
C HIS A 173 5.35 -13.14 -4.90
N ILE A 174 4.64 -12.02 -5.12
CA ILE A 174 5.16 -10.68 -4.80
C ILE A 174 5.50 -10.57 -3.30
N VAL A 175 4.66 -11.12 -2.43
CA VAL A 175 4.94 -11.15 -0.97
C VAL A 175 6.20 -11.97 -0.70
N GLN A 176 6.36 -13.12 -1.37
CA GLN A 176 7.56 -13.96 -1.25
C GLN A 176 8.82 -13.23 -1.71
N VAL A 177 8.76 -12.40 -2.75
CA VAL A 177 9.88 -11.54 -3.18
C VAL A 177 10.15 -10.41 -2.18
N CYS A 178 9.14 -9.96 -1.44
CA CYS A 178 9.33 -8.96 -0.37
C CYS A 178 10.06 -9.52 0.86
N MET A 179 10.00 -10.84 1.11
CA MET A 179 10.52 -11.46 2.33
C MET A 179 12.06 -11.40 2.47
N PRO A 180 12.88 -11.83 1.48
CA PRO A 180 14.34 -11.84 1.62
C PRO A 180 14.91 -10.43 1.73
N ASP A 181 16.08 -10.31 2.36
CA ASP A 181 16.77 -9.03 2.48
C ASP A 181 17.49 -8.62 1.19
N ASN A 182 17.95 -7.37 1.12
CA ASN A 182 18.48 -6.76 -0.11
C ASN A 182 19.74 -7.47 -0.65
N ASP A 183 20.55 -8.05 0.22
CA ASP A 183 21.79 -8.78 -0.06
C ASP A 183 21.55 -10.15 -0.71
N GLN A 184 20.34 -10.68 -0.58
CA GLN A 184 19.92 -11.97 -1.15
C GLN A 184 19.61 -11.90 -2.64
N TYR A 185 19.72 -10.73 -3.26
CA TYR A 185 19.47 -10.52 -4.69
C TYR A 185 20.74 -10.11 -5.41
N GLU A 186 20.96 -10.69 -6.58
CA GLU A 186 21.98 -10.27 -7.54
C GLU A 186 21.53 -9.03 -8.32
N PHE A 187 22.45 -8.38 -9.04
CA PHE A 187 22.18 -7.10 -9.70
C PHE A 187 21.08 -7.18 -10.78
N ASP A 188 20.92 -8.35 -11.40
CA ASP A 188 19.85 -8.65 -12.35
C ASP A 188 18.48 -8.93 -11.68
N GLY A 189 18.47 -9.09 -10.35
CA GLY A 189 17.28 -9.39 -9.57
C GLY A 189 17.05 -10.88 -9.34
N GLU A 190 17.97 -11.76 -9.75
CA GLU A 190 17.93 -13.17 -9.39
C GLU A 190 18.25 -13.35 -7.90
N ARG A 191 17.68 -14.39 -7.29
CA ARG A 191 17.93 -14.68 -5.88
C ARG A 191 19.22 -15.50 -5.79
N ARG A 192 20.11 -15.12 -4.87
CA ARG A 192 21.33 -15.89 -4.60
C ARG A 192 20.96 -17.30 -4.13
N GLY A 193 21.38 -18.32 -4.88
CA GLY A 193 21.16 -19.73 -4.54
C GLY A 193 19.77 -20.29 -4.86
N SER A 194 18.99 -19.64 -5.74
CA SER A 194 17.75 -20.20 -6.30
C SER A 194 17.98 -21.04 -7.55
#